data_AF-A0A6B3RII1-F1
#
_entry.id   AF-A0A6B3RII1-F1
#
_cell.length_a   1.000
_cell.length_b   1.000
_cell.length_c   1.000
_cell.angle_alpha   90.00
_cell.angle_beta   90.00
_cell.angle_gamma   90.00
#
_symmetry.space_group_name_H-M   'P 1'
#
loop_
_entity.id
_entity.type
_entity.pdbx_description
1 polymer ?
#
loop_
_entity_poly.entity_id
_entity_poly.type
_entity_poly.pdbx_seq_one_letter_code
_entity_poly.pdbx_strand_id
1 'polypeptide(L)'
;MTINFKAIDAEKTEAPQNLLWVAERQLERAVVTFQQMIDAVETGRFDQLAEAKKVTDTLTGFVRLYMDERNKVEKLRKTLAGAVGTGELDFAAARDEIGRRLALLRDAGGD
;
A
#
# COMPACT_ATOMS: atom_id res chain seq x y z
N MET A 1 -3.53 33.84 8.59
CA MET A 1 -3.66 33.21 7.27
C MET A 1 -4.11 31.78 7.50
N THR A 2 -5.40 31.51 7.30
CA THR A 2 -6.02 30.23 7.67
C THR A 2 -5.91 29.27 6.49
N ILE A 3 -5.14 28.20 6.64
CA ILE A 3 -5.06 27.13 5.65
C ILE A 3 -6.21 26.18 5.91
N ASN A 4 -7.24 26.23 5.07
CA ASN A 4 -8.35 25.28 5.07
C ASN A 4 -7.94 24.03 4.29
N PHE A 5 -7.63 22.94 4.99
CA PHE A 5 -7.66 21.61 4.40
C PHE A 5 -9.14 21.22 4.20
N LYS A 6 -9.71 21.52 3.03
CA LYS A 6 -10.96 20.88 2.63
C LYS A 6 -10.67 19.39 2.49
N ALA A 7 -11.18 18.60 3.44
CA ALA A 7 -11.41 17.19 3.24
C ALA A 7 -12.29 17.06 2.00
N ILE A 8 -11.67 16.65 0.89
CA ILE A 8 -12.40 16.29 -0.32
C ILE A 8 -13.09 14.98 0.01
N ASP A 9 -14.41 15.01 -0.05
CA ASP A 9 -15.31 13.88 0.14
C ASP A 9 -14.79 12.66 -0.60
N ALA A 10 -14.29 11.69 0.16
CA ALA A 10 -13.91 10.38 -0.34
C ALA A 10 -15.19 9.61 -0.68
N GLU A 11 -15.72 9.90 -1.86
CA GLU A 11 -16.57 8.95 -2.57
C GLU A 11 -15.85 7.58 -2.56
N LYS A 12 -16.62 6.55 -2.21
CA LYS A 12 -16.22 5.25 -1.65
C LYS A 12 -15.45 4.33 -2.62
N THR A 13 -14.49 4.90 -3.37
CA THR A 13 -13.49 4.17 -4.13
C THR A 13 -12.36 3.88 -3.16
N GLU A 14 -12.41 2.73 -2.48
CA GLU A 14 -11.35 2.32 -1.56
C GLU A 14 -10.00 2.41 -2.29
N ALA A 15 -9.04 3.14 -1.72
CA ALA A 15 -7.72 3.30 -2.31
C ALA A 15 -7.13 1.90 -2.61
N PRO A 16 -6.42 1.70 -3.72
CA PRO A 16 -5.83 0.39 -4.10
C PRO A 16 -5.03 -0.28 -2.96
N GLN A 17 -4.38 0.54 -2.13
CA GLN A 17 -3.65 0.12 -0.93
C GLN A 17 -4.58 -0.53 0.12
N ASN A 18 -5.79 -0.01 0.29
CA ASN A 18 -6.81 -0.54 1.20
C ASN A 18 -7.32 -1.90 0.69
N LEU A 19 -7.58 -2.00 -0.62
CA LEU A 19 -8.01 -3.27 -1.22
C LEU A 19 -6.92 -4.35 -1.14
N LEU A 20 -5.65 -3.98 -1.31
CA LEU A 20 -4.52 -4.90 -1.13
C LEU A 20 -4.50 -5.45 0.31
N TRP A 21 -4.63 -4.57 1.30
CA TRP A 21 -4.67 -4.98 2.72
C TRP A 21 -5.85 -5.92 3.01
N VAL A 22 -7.04 -5.64 2.47
CA VAL A 22 -8.20 -6.53 2.59
C VAL A 22 -7.91 -7.89 1.95
N ALA A 23 -7.30 -7.91 0.76
CA ALA A 23 -6.95 -9.14 0.06
C ALA A 23 -5.90 -9.97 0.83
N GLU A 24 -4.85 -9.34 1.35
CA GLU A 24 -3.82 -9.97 2.20
C GLU A 24 -4.45 -10.67 3.41
N ARG A 25 -5.31 -9.94 4.13
CA ARG A 25 -5.98 -10.47 5.32
C ARG A 25 -6.91 -11.65 5.03
N GLN A 26 -7.56 -11.65 3.85
CA GLN A 26 -8.38 -12.80 3.44
C GLN A 26 -7.52 -14.00 3.05
N LEU A 27 -6.36 -13.76 2.45
CA LEU A 27 -5.43 -14.80 2.05
C LEU A 27 -4.84 -15.52 3.27
N GLU A 28 -4.45 -14.76 4.30
CA GLU A 28 -4.00 -15.31 5.60
C GLU A 28 -5.05 -16.24 6.22
N ARG A 29 -6.31 -15.80 6.25
CA ARG A 29 -7.44 -16.60 6.76
C ARG A 29 -7.63 -17.88 5.94
N ALA A 30 -7.58 -17.76 4.62
CA ALA A 30 -7.78 -18.89 3.73
C ALA A 30 -6.66 -19.94 3.85
N VAL A 31 -5.41 -19.52 4.08
CA VAL A 31 -4.27 -20.42 4.33
C VAL A 31 -4.48 -21.24 5.61
N VAL A 32 -4.93 -20.61 6.70
CA VAL A 32 -5.22 -21.33 7.96
C VAL A 32 -6.32 -22.38 7.76
N THR A 33 -7.41 -22.02 7.07
CA THR A 33 -8.50 -22.95 6.75
C THR A 33 -8.01 -24.11 5.86
N PHE A 34 -7.14 -23.83 4.89
CA PHE A 34 -6.59 -24.85 4.01
C PHE A 34 -5.74 -25.86 4.77
N GLN A 35 -4.91 -25.41 5.71
CA GLN A 35 -4.12 -26.29 6.57
C GLN A 35 -5.03 -27.22 7.41
N GLN A 36 -6.10 -26.68 8.00
CA GLN A 36 -7.06 -27.48 8.78
C GLN A 36 -7.73 -28.56 7.92
N MET A 37 -7.97 -28.29 6.64
CA MET A 37 -8.52 -29.27 5.71
C MET A 37 -7.51 -30.35 5.33
N ILE A 38 -6.23 -30.01 5.14
CA ILE A 38 -5.15 -31.00 4.94
C ILE A 38 -5.14 -31.96 6.13
N ASP A 39 -5.12 -31.44 7.36
CA ASP A 39 -5.09 -32.25 8.58
C ASP A 39 -6.34 -33.16 8.68
N ALA A 40 -7.51 -32.68 8.25
CA ALA A 40 -8.74 -33.48 8.23
C ALA A 40 -8.67 -34.64 7.22
N VAL A 41 -8.12 -34.40 6.03
CA VAL A 41 -7.93 -35.44 5.00
C VAL A 41 -6.87 -36.45 5.44
N GLU A 42 -5.75 -36.01 6.00
CA GLU A 42 -4.68 -36.88 6.52
C GLU A 42 -5.17 -37.80 7.65
N THR A 43 -6.15 -37.34 8.43
CA THR A 43 -6.80 -38.14 9.49
C THR A 43 -7.94 -39.05 9.00
N GLY A 44 -8.13 -39.17 7.67
CA GLY A 44 -9.10 -40.08 7.05
C GLY A 44 -10.55 -39.59 7.05
N ARG A 45 -10.80 -38.30 7.32
CA ARG A 45 -12.14 -37.68 7.27
C ARG A 45 -12.48 -37.19 5.86
N PHE A 46 -12.80 -38.16 5.00
CA PHE A 46 -13.09 -37.93 3.58
C PHE A 46 -14.50 -37.38 3.30
N ASP A 47 -15.39 -37.37 4.29
CA ASP A 47 -16.70 -36.71 4.28
C ASP A 47 -16.61 -35.20 4.00
N GLN A 48 -15.42 -34.62 4.16
CA GLN A 48 -15.14 -33.19 3.93
C GLN A 48 -14.49 -32.89 2.57
N LEU A 49 -14.26 -33.89 1.70
CA LEU A 49 -13.58 -33.71 0.41
C LEU A 49 -14.29 -32.74 -0.55
N ALA A 50 -15.62 -32.73 -0.58
CA ALA A 50 -16.38 -31.81 -1.41
C ALA A 50 -16.21 -30.34 -0.96
N GLU A 51 -16.09 -30.13 0.36
CA GLU A 51 -15.78 -28.81 0.94
C GLU A 51 -14.31 -28.44 0.71
N ALA A 52 -13.39 -29.41 0.72
CA ALA A 52 -11.98 -29.17 0.39
C ALA A 52 -11.81 -28.62 -1.04
N LYS A 53 -12.56 -29.15 -2.02
CA LYS A 53 -12.54 -28.61 -3.39
C LYS A 53 -13.04 -27.16 -3.45
N LYS A 54 -14.16 -26.84 -2.79
CA LYS A 54 -14.69 -25.46 -2.74
C LYS A 54 -13.71 -24.48 -2.11
N VAL A 55 -13.05 -24.89 -1.02
CA VAL A 55 -12.04 -24.05 -0.35
C VAL A 55 -10.82 -23.87 -1.23
N THR A 56 -10.36 -24.89 -1.95
CA THR A 56 -9.25 -24.78 -2.89
C THR A 56 -9.56 -23.83 -4.06
N ASP A 57 -10.75 -23.94 -4.63
CA ASP A 57 -11.22 -23.07 -5.72
C ASP A 57 -11.32 -21.61 -5.23
N THR A 58 -11.83 -21.40 -4.01
CA THR A 58 -11.94 -20.09 -3.37
C THR A 58 -10.57 -19.48 -3.06
N LEU A 59 -9.64 -20.26 -2.51
CA LEU A 59 -8.26 -19.84 -2.22
C LEU A 59 -7.54 -19.43 -3.52
N THR A 60 -7.71 -20.20 -4.60
CA THR A 60 -7.15 -19.88 -5.91
C THR A 60 -7.69 -18.54 -6.43
N GLY A 61 -8.98 -18.27 -6.22
CA GLY A 61 -9.60 -16.97 -6.53
C GLY A 61 -8.98 -15.82 -5.74
N PHE A 62 -8.78 -15.99 -4.43
CA PHE A 62 -8.16 -14.97 -3.58
C PHE A 62 -6.70 -14.71 -3.94
N VAL A 63 -5.92 -15.75 -4.27
CA VAL A 63 -4.53 -15.61 -4.72
C VAL A 63 -4.46 -14.78 -6.00
N ARG A 64 -5.36 -15.02 -6.97
CA ARG A 64 -5.43 -14.22 -8.20
C ARG A 64 -5.75 -12.75 -7.90
N LEU A 65 -6.78 -12.49 -7.08
CA LEU A 65 -7.16 -11.13 -6.69
C LEU A 65 -6.00 -10.39 -6.00
N TYR A 66 -5.30 -11.05 -5.09
CA TYR A 66 -4.14 -10.49 -4.40
C TYR A 66 -3.01 -10.13 -5.38
N MET A 67 -2.67 -11.02 -6.30
CA MET A 67 -1.63 -10.76 -7.30
C MET A 67 -2.00 -9.59 -8.21
N ASP A 68 -3.26 -9.49 -8.63
CA ASP A 68 -3.75 -8.38 -9.44
C ASP A 68 -3.65 -7.05 -8.70
N GLU A 69 -4.07 -7.01 -7.43
CA GLU A 69 -4.04 -5.78 -6.64
C GLU A 69 -2.60 -5.35 -6.29
N ARG A 70 -1.73 -6.32 -5.96
CA ARG A 70 -0.30 -6.07 -5.78
C ARG A 70 0.33 -5.42 -7.02
N ASN A 71 -0.01 -5.92 -8.20
CA ASN A 71 0.47 -5.36 -9.46
C ASN A 71 -0.04 -3.93 -9.69
N LYS A 72 -1.29 -3.61 -9.32
CA LYS A 72 -1.82 -2.24 -9.40
C LYS A 72 -1.09 -1.29 -8.45
N VAL A 73 -0.89 -1.71 -7.20
CA VAL A 73 -0.15 -0.91 -6.20
C VAL A 73 1.29 -0.65 -6.66
N GLU A 74 1.97 -1.66 -7.21
CA GLU A 74 3.33 -1.50 -7.71
C GLU A 74 3.40 -0.55 -8.93
N LYS A 75 2.42 -0.61 -9.84
CA LYS A 75 2.31 0.37 -10.93
C LYS A 75 2.12 1.79 -10.40
N LEU A 76 1.23 1.98 -9.43
CA LEU A 76 1.00 3.29 -8.81
C LEU A 76 2.25 3.80 -8.09
N ARG A 77 2.96 2.93 -7.38
CA ARG A 77 4.23 3.27 -6.72
C ARG A 77 5.26 3.74 -7.75
N LYS A 78 5.39 3.05 -8.89
CA LYS A 78 6.30 3.46 -9.98
C LYS A 78 5.92 4.79 -10.60
N THR A 79 4.62 5.03 -10.85
CA THR A 79 4.15 6.32 -11.37
C THR A 79 4.41 7.46 -10.38
N LEU A 80 4.16 7.23 -9.09
CA LEU A 80 4.48 8.19 -8.04
C LEU A 80 5.98 8.44 -7.94
N ALA A 81 6.80 7.39 -7.93
CA ALA A 81 8.26 7.52 -7.89
C ALA A 81 8.80 8.26 -9.12
N GLY A 82 8.21 8.04 -10.30
CA GLY A 82 8.52 8.80 -11.51
C GLY A 82 8.06 10.26 -11.47
N ALA A 83 7.14 10.62 -10.58
CA ALA A 83 6.69 12.00 -10.33
C ALA A 83 7.48 12.70 -9.20
N VAL A 84 8.14 11.94 -8.32
CA VAL A 84 9.02 12.51 -7.28
C VAL A 84 10.30 13.02 -7.95
N GLY A 85 10.43 14.34 -8.06
CA GLY A 85 11.58 15.00 -8.71
C GLY A 85 11.31 15.57 -10.10
N THR A 86 10.06 15.53 -10.60
CA THR A 86 9.67 16.18 -11.87
C THR A 86 9.37 17.66 -11.73
N GLY A 87 9.37 18.20 -10.50
CA GLY A 87 9.51 19.63 -10.29
C GLY A 87 10.97 20.00 -10.46
N GLU A 88 11.29 20.97 -11.33
CA GLU A 88 12.63 21.55 -11.37
C GLU A 88 12.95 22.13 -9.98
N LEU A 89 13.83 21.45 -9.24
CA LEU A 89 14.44 22.03 -8.05
C LEU A 89 15.41 23.10 -8.54
N ASP A 90 15.04 24.37 -8.37
CA ASP A 90 15.95 25.47 -8.61
C ASP A 90 17.00 25.52 -7.49
N PHE A 91 18.11 24.82 -7.72
CA PHE A 91 19.25 24.78 -6.81
C PHE A 91 19.96 26.13 -6.70
N ALA A 92 19.78 27.05 -7.65
CA ALA A 92 20.33 28.40 -7.56
C ALA A 92 19.50 29.23 -6.57
N ALA A 93 18.17 29.28 -6.74
CA ALA A 93 17.28 29.96 -5.81
C ALA A 93 17.36 29.39 -4.38
N ALA A 94 17.48 28.07 -4.24
CA ALA A 94 17.68 27.43 -2.94
C ALA A 94 18.99 27.85 -2.27
N ARG A 95 20.08 27.97 -3.04
CA ARG A 95 21.38 28.42 -2.54
C ARG A 95 21.34 29.87 -2.09
N ASP A 96 20.67 30.73 -2.86
CA ASP A 96 20.51 32.14 -2.51
C ASP A 96 19.72 32.30 -1.20
N GLU A 97 18.65 31.52 -1.01
CA GLU A 97 17.88 31.52 0.22
C GLU A 97 18.68 31.03 1.43
N ILE A 98 19.47 29.95 1.27
CA ILE A 98 20.38 29.49 2.33
C ILE A 98 21.41 30.56 2.67
N GLY A 99 22.02 31.19 1.67
CA GLY A 99 23.00 32.27 1.85
C GLY A 99 22.42 33.45 2.63
N ARG A 100 21.21 33.90 2.28
CA ARG A 100 20.49 34.96 3.03
C ARG A 100 20.27 34.59 4.49
N ARG A 101 19.80 33.37 4.77
CA ARG A 101 19.57 32.91 6.16
C ARG A 101 20.86 32.83 6.96
N LEU A 102 21.94 32.34 6.35
CA LEU A 102 23.25 32.28 7.00
C LEU A 102 23.83 33.67 7.29
N ALA A 103 23.63 34.63 6.40
CA ALA A 103 24.03 36.02 6.64
C ALA A 103 23.27 36.61 7.84
N LEU A 104 21.94 36.44 7.89
CA LEU A 104 21.14 36.87 9.03
C LEU A 104 21.58 36.23 10.36
N LEU A 105 21.91 34.95 10.35
CA LEU A 105 22.42 34.26 11.54
C LEU A 105 23.80 34.78 11.97
N ARG A 106 24.66 35.13 11.01
CA ARG A 106 25.97 35.71 11.29
C ARG A 106 25.84 37.11 11.89
N ASP A 107 24.96 37.93 11.34
CA ASP A 107 24.69 39.27 11.84
C ASP A 107 24.07 39.23 13.25
N ALA A 108 23.23 38.22 13.53
CA ALA A 108 22.64 38.03 14.86
C ALA A 108 23.61 37.46 15.92
N GLY A 109 24.73 36.86 15.51
CA GLY A 109 25.76 36.31 16.41
C GLY A 109 27.00 37.20 16.56
N GLY A 110 26.98 38.41 16.01
CA GLY A 110 28.08 39.37 16.00
C GLY A 110 28.08 40.38 17.15
N ASP A 111 27.56 39.99 18.32
CA ASP A 111 27.66 40.70 19.61
C ASP A 111 28.39 39.82 20.65
#